data_AF-A0AA85J5L0-F1
#
_entry.id   AF-A0AA85J5L0-F1
#
_cell.length_a   1.000
_cell.length_b   1.000
_cell.length_c   1.000
_cell.angle_alpha   90.00
_cell.angle_beta   90.00
_cell.angle_gamma   90.00
#
_symmetry.space_group_name_H-M   'P 1'
#
loop_
_entity.id
_entity.type
_entity.pdbx_description
1 polymer ?
#
loop_
_entity_poly.entity_id
_entity_poly.type
_entity_poly.pdbx_seq_one_letter_code
_entity_poly.pdbx_strand_id
1 'polypeptide(L)'
;MLSRVLAIFCFLYSFGRNVRSDDSYEVYFEPKSVFMEVGESEVIKVGLNHSVDYYTEFHLTQWDRNGREIILEDSNHAVVDFISDFSIEGDNIKPAFINIWAKSSGKVYLKIKTKDDLKIINMNTTQCEVTVVRNRWVYMLQIISGWLYFGAWTISFYPQFLLNWKRKSVVGFNFDFAVLNVIGFLYYSIYNIGLFWIPLIQKQYFGKYPFSSLPVLLNDVVFSFHALIISSMTALQILFFERGGQRVSNMCKGLIVLIGIYTIVICILGGVKVVLWLEAFYLLSHVKLFISFVKYTPQAVMNFRRKSTVGWSIGNIILDFSGGVFSIAQMLLIAYNERSIGGIIGSPVKLGLGILSIGFDILFMIQHWCLYRSSSNDNKF
;
A
#
# COMPACT_ATOMS: atom_id res chain seq x y z
N MET A 1 20.32 -5.10 -30.68
CA MET A 1 19.03 -4.62 -30.11
C MET A 1 19.21 -4.05 -28.69
N LEU A 2 20.04 -4.66 -27.83
CA LEU A 2 20.38 -4.12 -26.49
C LEU A 2 21.08 -2.74 -26.50
N SER A 3 21.94 -2.45 -27.49
CA SER A 3 22.68 -1.18 -27.57
C SER A 3 21.82 0.04 -27.88
N ARG A 4 20.68 -0.13 -28.57
CA ARG A 4 19.74 0.96 -28.89
C ARG A 4 18.83 1.31 -27.71
N VAL A 5 18.54 0.35 -26.83
CA VAL A 5 17.78 0.58 -25.59
C VAL A 5 18.64 1.31 -24.56
N LEU A 6 19.95 0.97 -24.46
CA LEU A 6 20.89 1.69 -23.60
C LEU A 6 21.12 3.14 -24.07
N ALA A 7 21.17 3.38 -25.38
CA ALA A 7 21.32 4.72 -25.94
C ALA A 7 20.10 5.61 -25.65
N ILE A 8 18.87 5.07 -25.69
CA ILE A 8 17.65 5.80 -25.31
C ILE A 8 17.62 6.08 -23.81
N PHE A 9 18.07 5.15 -22.97
CA PHE A 9 18.20 5.39 -21.52
C PHE A 9 19.27 6.45 -21.21
N CYS A 10 20.43 6.43 -21.87
CA CYS A 10 21.45 7.47 -21.70
C CYS A 10 20.99 8.83 -22.27
N PHE A 11 20.22 8.84 -23.36
CA PHE A 11 19.66 10.07 -23.94
C PHE A 11 18.56 10.67 -23.05
N LEU A 12 17.68 9.84 -22.46
CA LEU A 12 16.67 10.28 -21.50
C LEU A 12 17.27 10.69 -20.14
N TYR A 13 18.35 10.02 -19.70
CA TYR A 13 19.09 10.40 -18.49
C TYR A 13 19.88 11.70 -18.69
N SER A 14 20.33 11.98 -19.92
CA SER A 14 21.05 13.21 -20.25
C SER A 14 20.12 14.40 -20.57
N PHE A 15 18.91 14.17 -21.08
CA PHE A 15 17.94 15.24 -21.37
C PHE A 15 17.19 15.74 -20.12
N GLY A 16 17.21 14.98 -19.03
CA GLY A 16 16.66 15.40 -17.74
C GLY A 16 17.54 16.39 -16.95
N ARG A 17 18.71 16.77 -17.47
CA ARG A 17 19.69 17.60 -16.72
C ARG A 17 19.91 19.02 -17.22
N ASN A 18 19.28 19.46 -18.30
CA ASN A 18 19.53 20.81 -18.86
C ASN A 18 18.25 21.60 -19.10
N VAL A 19 17.55 21.96 -18.02
CA VAL A 19 16.87 23.27 -17.86
C VAL A 19 16.88 23.59 -16.36
N ARG A 20 18.06 23.92 -15.81
CA ARG A 20 18.14 24.67 -14.55
C ARG A 20 18.49 26.08 -14.96
N SER A 21 17.57 27.02 -14.75
CA SER A 21 17.94 28.44 -14.73
C SER A 21 18.80 28.64 -13.49
N ASP A 22 20.04 29.06 -13.68
CA ASP A 22 21.00 29.37 -12.61
C ASP A 22 20.54 30.55 -11.71
N ASP A 23 19.43 31.21 -12.03
CA ASP A 23 18.86 32.35 -11.27
C ASP A 23 17.66 31.97 -10.39
N SER A 24 17.54 30.71 -9.97
CA SER A 24 16.38 30.25 -9.20
C SER A 24 16.67 29.97 -7.73
N TYR A 25 15.98 30.71 -6.85
CA TYR A 25 16.04 30.48 -5.42
C TYR A 25 15.38 29.13 -5.09
N GLU A 26 16.15 28.20 -4.52
CA GLU A 26 15.67 26.92 -3.99
C GLU A 26 15.70 26.95 -2.45
N VAL A 27 14.55 26.70 -1.82
CA VAL A 27 14.43 26.45 -0.37
C VAL A 27 14.85 25.02 -0.06
N TYR A 28 15.46 24.78 1.11
CA TYR A 28 15.66 23.45 1.67
C TYR A 28 15.30 23.36 3.16
N PHE A 29 14.89 22.15 3.58
CA PHE A 29 14.76 21.74 4.98
C PHE A 29 15.80 20.67 5.31
N GLU A 30 16.43 20.77 6.48
CA GLU A 30 17.32 19.75 7.02
C GLU A 30 16.98 19.49 8.50
N PRO A 31 16.57 18.26 8.89
CA PRO A 31 16.30 17.11 8.03
C PRO A 31 15.00 17.27 7.21
N LYS A 32 14.87 16.51 6.12
CA LYS A 32 13.64 16.49 5.28
C LYS A 32 12.44 15.86 5.99
N SER A 33 12.70 15.06 7.01
CA SER A 33 11.68 14.42 7.84
C SER A 33 12.14 14.35 9.29
N VAL A 34 11.23 14.64 10.22
CA VAL A 34 11.44 14.56 11.66
C VAL A 34 10.47 13.55 12.25
N PHE A 35 10.97 12.71 13.17
CA PHE A 35 10.18 11.73 13.88
C PHE A 35 10.36 11.95 15.39
N MET A 36 9.26 12.29 16.08
CA MET A 36 9.27 12.64 17.50
C MET A 36 8.22 11.86 18.29
N GLU A 37 8.47 11.67 19.58
CA GLU A 37 7.45 11.33 20.56
C GLU A 37 6.80 12.60 21.15
N VAL A 38 5.53 12.54 21.55
CA VAL A 38 4.85 13.66 22.23
C VAL A 38 5.67 14.10 23.44
N GLY A 39 6.00 15.40 23.51
CA GLY A 39 6.87 15.99 24.54
C GLY A 39 8.33 16.14 24.15
N GLU A 40 8.78 15.56 23.04
CA GLU A 40 10.12 15.79 22.48
C GLU A 40 10.19 17.13 21.71
N SER A 41 11.41 17.61 21.50
CA SER A 41 11.70 18.77 20.65
C SER A 41 12.86 18.47 19.72
N GLU A 42 12.82 19.01 18.51
CA GLU A 42 13.86 18.85 17.50
C GLU A 42 14.16 20.19 16.82
N VAL A 43 15.40 20.35 16.34
CA VAL A 43 15.81 21.55 15.62
C VAL A 43 15.83 21.26 14.13
N ILE A 44 15.01 21.98 13.36
CA ILE A 44 15.03 21.95 11.90
C ILE A 44 15.81 23.15 11.38
N LYS A 45 16.58 22.92 10.32
CA LYS A 45 17.25 23.98 9.58
C LYS A 45 16.46 24.30 8.33
N VAL A 46 16.30 25.59 8.07
CA VAL A 46 15.62 26.11 6.90
C VAL A 46 16.52 27.13 6.23
N GLY A 47 16.83 26.93 4.95
CA GLY A 47 17.75 27.81 4.25
C GLY A 47 17.44 27.91 2.76
N LEU A 48 18.17 28.81 2.10
CA LEU A 48 18.15 29.00 0.65
C LEU A 48 19.49 28.55 0.08
N ASN A 49 19.46 27.91 -1.10
CA ASN A 49 20.69 27.50 -1.77
C ASN A 49 21.50 28.69 -2.33
N HIS A 50 20.89 29.87 -2.45
CA HIS A 50 21.49 31.10 -2.99
C HIS A 50 21.14 32.30 -2.10
N SER A 51 22.06 33.27 -2.00
CA SER A 51 21.81 34.57 -1.34
C SER A 51 20.73 35.33 -2.09
N VAL A 52 19.83 36.00 -1.36
CA VAL A 52 18.77 36.82 -1.94
C VAL A 52 19.24 38.26 -1.89
N ASP A 53 19.08 39.07 -2.93
CA ASP A 53 19.64 40.44 -2.91
C ASP A 53 18.88 41.40 -1.97
N TYR A 54 17.80 40.93 -1.31
CA TYR A 54 16.89 41.74 -0.50
C TYR A 54 16.43 41.00 0.76
N TYR A 55 16.14 41.75 1.82
CA TYR A 55 15.55 41.23 3.06
C TYR A 55 14.18 40.61 2.75
N THR A 56 14.03 39.31 3.02
CA THR A 56 12.76 38.60 2.81
C THR A 56 12.27 38.00 4.12
N GLU A 57 11.02 38.30 4.48
CA GLU A 57 10.35 37.69 5.62
C GLU A 57 9.71 36.36 5.22
N PHE A 58 10.04 35.29 5.96
CA PHE A 58 9.52 33.95 5.72
C PHE A 58 8.67 33.48 6.91
N HIS A 59 7.49 32.95 6.59
CA HIS A 59 6.52 32.43 7.54
C HIS A 59 6.46 30.91 7.44
N LEU A 60 6.69 30.23 8.55
CA LEU A 60 6.52 28.78 8.63
C LEU A 60 5.04 28.46 8.87
N THR A 61 4.47 27.58 8.04
CA THR A 61 3.06 27.20 8.07
C THR A 61 2.92 25.68 8.18
N GLN A 62 1.86 25.24 8.85
CA GLN A 62 1.52 23.81 9.00
C GLN A 62 0.45 23.41 8.00
N TRP A 63 0.62 22.25 7.40
CA TRP A 63 -0.30 21.71 6.41
C TRP A 63 -0.69 20.28 6.76
N ASP A 64 -1.96 19.94 6.55
CA ASP A 64 -2.47 18.58 6.69
C ASP A 64 -2.08 17.70 5.48
N ARG A 65 -2.41 16.40 5.54
CA ARG A 65 -2.15 15.45 4.45
C ARG A 65 -2.96 15.72 3.17
N ASN A 66 -4.04 16.49 3.29
CA ASN A 66 -4.85 16.95 2.16
C ASN A 66 -4.37 18.32 1.65
N GLY A 67 -3.25 18.82 2.20
CA GLY A 67 -2.69 20.17 2.14
C GLY A 67 -3.73 21.27 2.13
N ARG A 68 -4.58 21.19 3.15
CA ARG A 68 -5.16 22.37 3.76
C ARG A 68 -4.16 22.89 4.78
N GLU A 69 -3.98 24.20 4.76
CA GLU A 69 -3.23 24.88 5.81
C GLU A 69 -4.00 24.75 7.13
N ILE A 70 -3.30 24.35 8.17
CA ILE A 70 -3.83 24.27 9.52
C ILE A 70 -3.61 25.65 10.15
N ILE A 71 -4.67 26.43 10.21
CA ILE A 71 -4.65 27.76 10.83
C ILE A 71 -4.53 27.56 12.35
N LEU A 72 -3.46 28.10 12.94
CA LEU A 72 -3.04 27.87 14.34
C LEU A 72 -3.93 28.55 15.40
N GLU A 73 -5.08 29.13 15.01
CA GLU A 73 -6.02 29.74 15.96
C GLU A 73 -6.67 28.70 16.89
N ASP A 74 -6.70 27.43 16.50
CA ASP A 74 -7.25 26.34 17.31
C ASP A 74 -6.14 25.56 18.03
N SER A 75 -5.55 26.22 19.03
CA SER A 75 -4.40 25.76 19.84
C SER A 75 -4.49 24.34 20.43
N ASN A 76 -5.66 23.70 20.40
CA ASN A 76 -5.89 22.34 20.91
C ASN A 76 -5.60 21.21 19.91
N HIS A 77 -5.47 21.50 18.60
CA HIS A 77 -5.30 20.48 17.55
C HIS A 77 -3.95 20.53 16.82
N ALA A 78 -3.04 21.41 17.22
CA ALA A 78 -1.71 21.50 16.63
C ALA A 78 -0.85 20.28 17.01
N VAL A 79 -0.37 19.55 15.99
CA VAL A 79 0.53 18.39 16.15
C VAL A 79 1.89 18.83 16.66
N VAL A 80 2.36 19.97 16.15
CA VAL A 80 3.65 20.57 16.48
C VAL A 80 3.42 22.01 16.90
N ASP A 81 4.17 22.48 17.88
CA ASP A 81 4.27 23.89 18.23
C ASP A 81 5.63 24.43 17.77
N PHE A 82 5.69 25.68 17.33
CA PHE A 82 6.94 26.36 17.01
C PHE A 82 6.77 27.87 17.18
N ILE A 83 7.85 28.53 17.61
CA ILE A 83 7.84 29.98 17.74
C ILE A 83 8.02 30.59 16.34
N SER A 84 7.15 31.56 16.08
CA SER A 84 6.84 32.28 14.83
C SER A 84 8.03 32.87 14.07
N ASP A 85 7.81 33.03 12.77
CA ASP A 85 8.45 33.91 11.78
C ASP A 85 9.97 34.07 11.85
N PHE A 86 10.66 33.64 10.80
CA PHE A 86 12.09 33.84 10.65
C PHE A 86 12.38 34.69 9.42
N SER A 87 13.31 35.62 9.55
CA SER A 87 13.83 36.38 8.41
C SER A 87 15.13 35.76 7.94
N ILE A 88 15.31 35.71 6.62
CA ILE A 88 16.61 35.43 6.02
C ILE A 88 17.09 36.77 5.44
N GLU A 89 18.14 37.33 6.03
CA GLU A 89 18.79 38.54 5.52
C GLU A 89 19.51 38.23 4.20
N GLY A 90 19.35 39.13 3.23
CA GLY A 90 19.77 38.91 1.85
C GLY A 90 21.26 38.54 1.67
N ASP A 91 22.14 39.12 2.47
CA ASP A 91 23.59 38.87 2.39
C ASP A 91 24.06 37.64 3.20
N ASN A 92 23.17 36.99 3.96
CA ASN A 92 23.51 35.87 4.83
C ASN A 92 22.89 34.56 4.32
N ILE A 93 23.71 33.69 3.73
CA ILE A 93 23.36 32.28 3.40
C ILE A 93 23.14 31.43 4.68
N LYS A 94 23.09 32.06 5.87
CA LYS A 94 23.00 31.32 7.13
C LYS A 94 21.59 30.75 7.27
N PRO A 95 21.46 29.43 7.45
CA PRO A 95 20.14 28.82 7.65
C PRO A 95 19.52 29.30 8.96
N ALA A 96 18.20 29.47 8.95
CA ALA A 96 17.43 29.64 10.16
C ALA A 96 17.32 28.30 10.89
N PHE A 97 17.53 28.32 12.21
CA PHE A 97 17.36 27.17 13.08
C PHE A 97 16.07 27.34 13.85
N ILE A 98 15.10 26.46 13.60
CA ILE A 98 13.76 26.53 14.18
C ILE A 98 13.60 25.34 15.11
N ASN A 99 13.31 25.61 16.38
CA ASN A 99 12.97 24.56 17.33
C ASN A 99 11.47 24.22 17.20
N ILE A 100 11.17 22.94 17.03
CA ILE A 100 9.81 22.42 16.93
C ILE A 100 9.52 21.51 18.11
N TRP A 101 8.34 21.66 18.73
CA TRP A 101 7.91 20.89 19.90
C TRP A 101 6.74 19.97 19.55
N ALA A 102 6.84 18.70 19.89
CA ALA A 102 5.80 17.72 19.66
C ALA A 102 4.66 17.86 20.70
N LYS A 103 3.48 18.33 20.26
CA LYS A 103 2.33 18.62 21.14
C LYS A 103 1.28 17.52 21.15
N SER A 104 0.92 17.00 19.98
CA SER A 104 -0.04 15.88 19.86
C SER A 104 0.41 14.91 18.78
N SER A 105 -0.03 13.66 18.84
CA SER A 105 0.30 12.69 17.80
C SER A 105 -0.40 13.02 16.48
N GLY A 106 0.27 12.76 15.37
CA GLY A 106 -0.20 13.10 14.05
C GLY A 106 0.94 13.30 13.07
N LYS A 107 0.59 13.58 11.82
CA LYS A 107 1.54 13.83 10.74
C LYS A 107 1.20 15.16 10.07
N VAL A 108 2.18 16.06 10.03
CA VAL A 108 2.05 17.40 9.45
C VAL A 108 3.21 17.70 8.51
N TYR A 109 2.97 18.63 7.60
CA TYR A 109 3.97 19.11 6.66
C TYR A 109 4.26 20.57 6.94
N LEU A 110 5.52 20.87 7.27
CA LEU A 110 5.98 22.24 7.46
C LEU A 110 6.40 22.83 6.12
N LYS A 111 5.87 24.01 5.80
CA LYS A 111 6.16 24.74 4.56
C LYS A 111 6.43 26.21 4.84
N ILE A 112 7.12 26.85 3.92
CA ILE A 112 7.42 28.28 3.99
C ILE A 112 6.45 29.04 3.08
N LYS A 113 5.95 30.17 3.56
CA LYS A 113 5.34 31.23 2.75
C LYS A 113 6.18 32.50 2.85
N THR A 114 6.13 33.33 1.82
CA THR A 114 6.62 34.71 1.87
C THR A 114 5.48 35.65 1.53
N LYS A 115 5.51 36.87 2.08
CA LYS A 115 4.58 37.95 1.72
C LYS A 115 4.92 38.60 0.37
N ASP A 116 6.18 38.46 -0.07
CA ASP A 116 6.67 39.04 -1.30
C ASP A 116 6.45 38.07 -2.48
N ASP A 117 6.08 38.58 -3.66
CA ASP A 117 5.89 37.80 -4.91
C ASP A 117 7.24 37.32 -5.50
N LEU A 118 8.06 36.68 -4.67
CA LEU A 118 9.32 36.07 -5.10
C LEU A 118 9.03 34.78 -5.87
N LYS A 119 9.57 34.68 -7.09
CA LYS A 119 9.51 33.45 -7.90
C LYS A 119 10.47 32.39 -7.35
N ILE A 120 10.14 31.81 -6.20
CA ILE A 120 10.84 30.64 -5.64
C ILE A 120 10.28 29.39 -6.33
N ILE A 121 11.11 28.74 -7.15
CA ILE A 121 10.68 27.64 -8.04
C ILE A 121 10.11 26.45 -7.26
N ASN A 122 10.65 26.16 -6.08
CA ASN A 122 10.32 24.97 -5.30
C ASN A 122 9.46 25.24 -4.05
N MET A 123 8.93 26.45 -3.86
CA MET A 123 8.21 26.82 -2.63
C MET A 123 6.96 25.95 -2.38
N ASN A 124 6.27 25.56 -3.45
CA ASN A 124 5.08 24.71 -3.37
C ASN A 124 5.41 23.21 -3.17
N THR A 125 6.66 22.81 -3.39
CA THR A 125 7.09 21.40 -3.38
C THR A 125 7.98 21.05 -2.18
N THR A 126 8.71 22.03 -1.65
CA THR A 126 9.64 21.82 -0.54
C THR A 126 8.91 21.84 0.79
N GLN A 127 9.07 20.75 1.55
CA GLN A 127 8.42 20.57 2.84
C GLN A 127 9.29 19.73 3.78
N CYS A 128 9.16 19.97 5.08
CA CYS A 128 9.64 19.06 6.12
C CYS A 128 8.47 18.22 6.63
N GLU A 129 8.56 16.91 6.51
CA GLU A 129 7.55 15.99 7.06
C GLU A 129 7.81 15.78 8.55
N VAL A 130 6.85 16.14 9.41
CA VAL A 130 6.96 15.88 10.84
C VAL A 130 5.93 14.83 11.24
N THR A 131 6.43 13.71 11.77
CA THR A 131 5.60 12.63 12.33
C THR A 131 5.79 12.61 13.84
N VAL A 132 4.69 12.82 14.58
CA VAL A 132 4.67 12.75 16.03
C VAL A 132 3.89 11.51 16.45
N VAL A 133 4.53 10.63 17.21
CA VAL A 133 3.91 9.45 17.81
C VAL A 133 3.65 9.66 19.29
N ARG A 134 2.65 8.97 19.85
CA ARG A 134 2.39 9.05 21.28
C ARG A 134 3.39 8.23 22.11
N ASN A 135 3.69 7.01 21.66
CA ASN A 135 4.68 6.13 22.30
C ASN A 135 5.53 5.44 21.22
N ARG A 136 6.85 5.59 21.30
CA ARG A 136 7.82 4.98 20.37
C ARG A 136 7.80 3.46 20.41
N TRP A 137 7.57 2.86 21.59
CA TRP A 137 7.43 1.41 21.73
C TRP A 137 6.20 0.86 20.99
N VAL A 138 5.07 1.58 21.03
CA VAL A 138 3.87 1.20 20.26
C VAL A 138 4.16 1.29 18.77
N TYR A 139 4.87 2.34 18.33
CA TYR A 139 5.31 2.47 16.95
C TYR A 139 6.23 1.31 16.51
N MET A 140 7.15 0.86 17.36
CA MET A 140 7.96 -0.33 17.08
C MET A 140 7.09 -1.59 16.92
N LEU A 141 6.08 -1.79 17.78
CA LEU A 141 5.13 -2.90 17.64
C LEU A 141 4.32 -2.81 16.33
N GLN A 142 3.98 -1.60 15.87
CA GLN A 142 3.33 -1.40 14.56
C GLN A 142 4.25 -1.86 13.41
N ILE A 143 5.54 -1.50 13.45
CA ILE A 143 6.51 -1.92 12.44
C ILE A 143 6.68 -3.44 12.46
N ILE A 144 6.88 -4.03 13.64
CA ILE A 144 7.07 -5.47 13.80
C ILE A 144 5.84 -6.24 13.30
N SER A 145 4.64 -5.84 13.73
CA SER A 145 3.39 -6.43 13.24
C SER A 145 3.27 -6.28 11.71
N GLY A 146 3.71 -5.14 11.18
CA GLY A 146 3.88 -4.84 9.76
C GLY A 146 4.62 -5.92 8.98
N TRP A 147 5.86 -6.19 9.41
CA TRP A 147 6.72 -7.19 8.77
C TRP A 147 6.24 -8.62 8.99
N LEU A 148 5.67 -8.92 10.15
CA LEU A 148 5.14 -10.26 10.46
C LEU A 148 3.97 -10.62 9.54
N TYR A 149 2.96 -9.74 9.39
CA TYR A 149 1.87 -10.09 8.48
C TYR A 149 2.33 -10.15 7.03
N PHE A 150 3.23 -9.26 6.61
CA PHE A 150 3.76 -9.24 5.26
C PHE A 150 4.48 -10.55 4.93
N GLY A 151 5.35 -11.01 5.84
CA GLY A 151 6.05 -12.28 5.73
C GLY A 151 5.09 -13.46 5.73
N ALA A 152 4.15 -13.50 6.68
CA ALA A 152 3.16 -14.58 6.79
C ALA A 152 2.32 -14.74 5.51
N TRP A 153 1.73 -13.65 5.00
CA TRP A 153 0.97 -13.68 3.75
C TRP A 153 1.84 -14.05 2.55
N THR A 154 3.07 -13.55 2.45
CA THR A 154 3.96 -13.91 1.33
C THR A 154 4.30 -15.40 1.33
N ILE A 155 4.59 -15.98 2.50
CA ILE A 155 4.95 -17.40 2.61
C ILE A 155 3.72 -18.31 2.43
N SER A 156 2.51 -17.82 2.75
CA SER A 156 1.25 -18.60 2.66
C SER A 156 0.98 -19.22 1.28
N PHE A 157 1.49 -18.62 0.20
CA PHE A 157 1.29 -19.13 -1.17
C PHE A 157 2.02 -20.45 -1.46
N TYR A 158 3.10 -20.75 -0.73
CA TYR A 158 3.98 -21.89 -1.00
C TYR A 158 3.46 -23.23 -0.48
N PRO A 159 2.91 -23.35 0.74
CA PRO A 159 2.45 -24.63 1.27
C PRO A 159 1.49 -25.40 0.36
N GLN A 160 0.55 -24.74 -0.32
CA GLN A 160 -0.36 -25.44 -1.25
C GLN A 160 0.37 -25.88 -2.52
N PHE A 161 1.20 -25.01 -3.09
CA PHE A 161 2.01 -25.32 -4.26
C PHE A 161 2.90 -26.56 -4.01
N LEU A 162 3.58 -26.59 -2.87
CA LEU A 162 4.46 -27.69 -2.47
C LEU A 162 3.68 -28.97 -2.16
N LEU A 163 2.51 -28.87 -1.52
CA LEU A 163 1.65 -30.02 -1.25
C LEU A 163 1.21 -30.72 -2.54
N ASN A 164 0.74 -29.94 -3.52
CA ASN A 164 0.37 -30.45 -4.84
C ASN A 164 1.58 -31.11 -5.53
N TRP A 165 2.75 -30.48 -5.46
CA TRP A 165 3.97 -30.99 -6.07
C TRP A 165 4.42 -32.31 -5.45
N LYS A 166 4.38 -32.42 -4.11
CA LYS A 166 4.75 -33.62 -3.37
C LYS A 166 3.80 -34.78 -3.67
N ARG A 167 2.50 -34.51 -3.68
CA ARG A 167 1.46 -35.53 -3.93
C ARG A 167 1.30 -35.89 -5.41
N LYS A 168 1.86 -35.07 -6.32
CA LYS A 168 1.59 -35.13 -7.78
C LYS A 168 0.10 -35.21 -8.09
N SER A 169 -0.72 -34.57 -7.24
CA SER A 169 -2.17 -34.62 -7.26
C SER A 169 -2.74 -33.31 -6.74
N VAL A 170 -3.76 -32.80 -7.44
CA VAL A 170 -4.55 -31.64 -7.02
C VAL A 170 -5.92 -32.07 -6.47
N VAL A 171 -6.12 -33.38 -6.22
CA VAL A 171 -7.35 -33.89 -5.58
C VAL A 171 -7.46 -33.29 -4.18
N GLY A 172 -8.56 -32.59 -3.96
CA GLY A 172 -8.88 -31.88 -2.73
C GLY A 172 -8.63 -30.38 -2.73
N PHE A 173 -7.96 -29.88 -3.75
CA PHE A 173 -7.80 -28.45 -4.01
C PHE A 173 -8.86 -28.00 -5.02
N ASN A 174 -9.72 -27.06 -4.63
CA ASN A 174 -10.84 -26.62 -5.43
C ASN A 174 -10.37 -25.72 -6.59
N PHE A 175 -10.78 -26.06 -7.81
CA PHE A 175 -10.31 -25.36 -9.02
C PHE A 175 -10.94 -23.97 -9.17
N ASP A 176 -12.13 -23.72 -8.60
CA ASP A 176 -12.72 -22.39 -8.56
C ASP A 176 -11.87 -21.47 -7.71
N PHE A 177 -11.44 -21.94 -6.53
CA PHE A 177 -10.50 -21.20 -5.67
C PHE A 177 -9.22 -20.87 -6.45
N ALA A 178 -8.63 -21.85 -7.12
CA ALA A 178 -7.38 -21.69 -7.86
C ALA A 178 -7.47 -20.59 -8.93
N VAL A 179 -8.48 -20.67 -9.81
CA VAL A 179 -8.64 -19.73 -10.93
C VAL A 179 -9.03 -18.34 -10.45
N LEU A 180 -9.96 -18.24 -9.49
CA LEU A 180 -10.33 -16.95 -8.91
C LEU A 180 -9.14 -16.29 -8.20
N ASN A 181 -8.29 -17.06 -7.53
CA ASN A 181 -7.11 -16.51 -6.87
C ASN A 181 -6.13 -15.88 -7.89
N VAL A 182 -5.89 -16.53 -9.03
CA VAL A 182 -5.08 -15.97 -10.13
C VAL A 182 -5.66 -14.66 -10.64
N ILE A 183 -6.95 -14.63 -10.96
CA ILE A 183 -7.63 -13.44 -11.48
C ILE A 183 -7.58 -12.30 -10.46
N GLY A 184 -7.81 -12.60 -9.18
CA GLY A 184 -7.69 -11.61 -8.11
C GLY A 184 -6.30 -10.99 -8.08
N PHE A 185 -5.24 -11.80 -8.04
CA PHE A 185 -3.88 -11.27 -8.01
C PHE A 185 -3.48 -10.57 -9.30
N LEU A 186 -4.07 -10.93 -10.45
CA LEU A 186 -3.88 -10.20 -11.70
C LEU A 186 -4.37 -8.76 -11.59
N TYR A 187 -5.61 -8.52 -11.14
CA TYR A 187 -6.12 -7.16 -10.95
C TYR A 187 -5.34 -6.40 -9.87
N TYR A 188 -4.93 -7.10 -8.81
CA TYR A 188 -4.12 -6.46 -7.77
C TYR A 188 -2.74 -6.04 -8.28
N SER A 189 -2.09 -6.87 -9.09
CA SER A 189 -0.84 -6.51 -9.77
C SER A 189 -1.03 -5.38 -10.75
N ILE A 190 -2.07 -5.40 -11.58
CA ILE A 190 -2.38 -4.30 -12.52
C ILE A 190 -2.51 -2.99 -11.76
N TYR A 191 -3.29 -2.98 -10.67
CA TYR A 191 -3.47 -1.79 -9.84
C TYR A 191 -2.14 -1.26 -9.28
N ASN A 192 -1.36 -2.12 -8.60
CA ASN A 192 -0.11 -1.70 -7.96
C ASN A 192 0.94 -1.25 -8.99
N ILE A 193 1.16 -2.04 -10.05
CA ILE A 193 2.09 -1.70 -11.14
C ILE A 193 1.68 -0.39 -11.80
N GLY A 194 0.40 -0.21 -12.08
CA GLY A 194 -0.11 0.99 -12.74
C GLY A 194 0.08 2.25 -11.92
N LEU A 195 -0.35 2.23 -10.67
CA LEU A 195 -0.24 3.40 -9.79
C LEU A 195 1.22 3.70 -9.43
N PHE A 196 2.08 2.68 -9.36
CA PHE A 196 3.50 2.84 -9.02
C PHE A 196 4.36 3.31 -10.20
N TRP A 197 4.11 2.88 -11.44
CA TRP A 197 4.99 3.18 -12.57
C TRP A 197 4.40 4.03 -13.69
N ILE A 198 3.07 4.15 -13.82
CA ILE A 198 2.49 4.88 -14.96
C ILE A 198 2.38 6.37 -14.63
N PRO A 199 3.14 7.28 -15.29
CA PRO A 199 3.16 8.70 -14.93
C PRO A 199 1.80 9.39 -15.11
N LEU A 200 1.00 8.95 -16.07
CA LEU A 200 -0.36 9.46 -16.27
C LEU A 200 -1.25 9.23 -15.04
N ILE A 201 -1.18 8.03 -14.45
CA ILE A 201 -1.98 7.67 -13.28
C ILE A 201 -1.49 8.43 -12.05
N GLN A 202 -0.17 8.53 -11.88
CA GLN A 202 0.43 9.35 -10.82
C GLN A 202 0.02 10.82 -10.94
N LYS A 203 0.06 11.39 -12.14
CA LYS A 203 -0.39 12.77 -12.39
C LYS A 203 -1.86 12.96 -12.02
N GLN A 204 -2.73 12.03 -12.39
CA GLN A 204 -4.14 12.07 -12.01
C GLN A 204 -4.33 11.94 -10.49
N TYR A 205 -3.51 11.10 -9.84
CA TYR A 205 -3.52 10.92 -8.39
C TYR A 205 -3.11 12.20 -7.67
N PHE A 206 -1.98 12.81 -8.03
CA PHE A 206 -1.51 14.06 -7.44
C PHE A 206 -2.40 15.25 -7.83
N GLY A 207 -3.10 15.20 -8.96
CA GLY A 207 -4.14 16.18 -9.30
C GLY A 207 -5.32 16.12 -8.33
N LYS A 208 -5.68 14.93 -7.83
CA LYS A 208 -6.77 14.71 -6.87
C LYS A 208 -6.31 14.86 -5.40
N TYR A 209 -5.06 14.48 -5.11
CA TYR A 209 -4.46 14.45 -3.79
C TYR A 209 -3.06 15.08 -3.80
N PRO A 210 -2.95 16.43 -3.96
CA PRO A 210 -1.69 17.12 -4.22
C PRO A 210 -0.60 16.98 -3.15
N PHE A 211 -0.98 16.60 -1.93
CA PHE A 211 -0.09 16.55 -0.77
C PHE A 211 0.03 15.15 -0.16
N SER A 212 -0.58 14.15 -0.81
CA SER A 212 -0.45 12.76 -0.41
C SER A 212 0.71 12.10 -1.14
N SER A 213 1.45 11.25 -0.44
CA SER A 213 2.35 10.30 -1.09
C SER A 213 1.54 9.27 -1.89
N LEU A 214 2.16 8.66 -2.91
CA LEU A 214 1.54 7.51 -3.58
C LEU A 214 1.18 6.44 -2.54
N PRO A 215 -0.03 5.88 -2.59
CA PRO A 215 -0.50 4.92 -1.59
C PRO A 215 0.05 3.51 -1.83
N VAL A 216 0.75 3.30 -2.95
CA VAL A 216 1.36 2.03 -3.34
C VAL A 216 2.88 2.19 -3.25
N LEU A 217 3.51 1.26 -2.54
CA LEU A 217 4.95 1.19 -2.38
C LEU A 217 5.53 0.03 -3.21
N LEU A 218 6.86 0.01 -3.36
CA LEU A 218 7.53 -1.03 -4.15
C LEU A 218 7.27 -2.44 -3.61
N ASN A 219 7.21 -2.60 -2.29
CA ASN A 219 6.88 -3.88 -1.65
C ASN A 219 5.48 -4.38 -2.02
N ASP A 220 4.50 -3.50 -2.27
CA ASP A 220 3.15 -3.89 -2.69
C ASP A 220 3.15 -4.41 -4.14
N VAL A 221 3.94 -3.78 -5.01
CA VAL A 221 4.17 -4.24 -6.39
C VAL A 221 4.81 -5.62 -6.39
N VAL A 222 5.91 -5.79 -5.67
CA VAL A 222 6.63 -7.06 -5.58
C VAL A 222 5.74 -8.15 -4.99
N PHE A 223 5.02 -7.86 -3.89
CA PHE A 223 4.11 -8.81 -3.25
C PHE A 223 2.99 -9.26 -4.18
N SER A 224 2.28 -8.31 -4.79
CA SER A 224 1.15 -8.64 -5.66
C SER A 224 1.58 -9.45 -6.89
N PHE A 225 2.69 -9.06 -7.52
CA PHE A 225 3.24 -9.77 -8.67
C PHE A 225 3.79 -11.16 -8.30
N HIS A 226 4.46 -11.28 -7.16
CA HIS A 226 4.90 -12.56 -6.62
C HIS A 226 3.73 -13.51 -6.37
N ALA A 227 2.69 -13.03 -5.69
CA ALA A 227 1.48 -13.79 -5.42
C ALA A 227 0.76 -14.22 -6.71
N LEU A 228 0.75 -13.38 -7.75
CA LEU A 228 0.24 -13.73 -9.08
C LEU A 228 1.03 -14.89 -9.69
N ILE A 229 2.36 -14.86 -9.63
CA ILE A 229 3.22 -15.92 -10.17
C ILE A 229 2.94 -17.25 -9.45
N ILE A 230 3.03 -17.29 -8.12
CA ILE A 230 2.85 -18.55 -7.37
C ILE A 230 1.42 -19.08 -7.50
N SER A 231 0.41 -18.19 -7.51
CA SER A 231 -0.97 -18.60 -7.75
C SER A 231 -1.15 -19.19 -9.15
N SER A 232 -0.52 -18.59 -10.16
CA SER A 232 -0.57 -19.09 -11.54
C SER A 232 0.13 -20.43 -11.67
N MET A 233 1.29 -20.60 -11.05
CA MET A 233 2.00 -21.88 -10.99
C MET A 233 1.15 -22.96 -10.30
N THR A 234 0.49 -22.61 -9.19
CA THR A 234 -0.41 -23.53 -8.47
C THR A 234 -1.63 -23.91 -9.33
N ALA A 235 -2.20 -22.96 -10.08
CA ALA A 235 -3.28 -23.25 -11.02
C ALA A 235 -2.80 -24.11 -12.21
N LEU A 236 -1.59 -23.87 -12.72
CA LEU A 236 -0.99 -24.66 -13.81
C LEU A 236 -0.81 -26.14 -13.42
N GLN A 237 -0.57 -26.44 -12.14
CA GLN A 237 -0.51 -27.83 -11.66
C GLN A 237 -1.79 -28.62 -11.96
N ILE A 238 -2.94 -27.96 -12.11
CA ILE A 238 -4.21 -28.60 -12.50
C ILE A 238 -4.11 -29.28 -13.88
N LEU A 239 -3.28 -28.76 -14.78
CA LEU A 239 -3.11 -29.32 -16.12
C LEU A 239 -2.24 -30.58 -16.14
N PHE A 240 -1.34 -30.73 -15.16
CA PHE A 240 -0.29 -31.76 -15.16
C PHE A 240 -0.49 -32.87 -14.13
N PHE A 241 -1.22 -32.62 -13.04
CA PHE A 241 -1.35 -33.56 -11.92
C PHE A 241 -2.72 -34.24 -11.89
N GLU A 242 -2.81 -35.33 -11.14
CA GLU A 242 -4.04 -36.10 -10.98
C GLU A 242 -5.17 -35.23 -10.41
N ARG A 243 -6.33 -35.25 -11.07
CA ARG A 243 -7.46 -34.34 -10.78
C ARG A 243 -8.64 -35.02 -10.11
N GLY A 244 -8.76 -36.35 -10.16
CA GLY A 244 -9.88 -37.08 -9.58
C GLY A 244 -11.26 -36.61 -10.08
N GLY A 245 -11.35 -36.22 -11.36
CA GLY A 245 -12.58 -35.76 -11.99
C GLY A 245 -13.02 -34.33 -11.64
N GLN A 246 -12.29 -33.60 -10.79
CA GLN A 246 -12.58 -32.21 -10.45
C GLN A 246 -12.55 -31.30 -11.69
N ARG A 247 -13.42 -30.30 -11.74
CA ARG A 247 -13.51 -29.30 -12.80
C ARG A 247 -13.86 -27.93 -12.21
N VAL A 248 -13.54 -26.87 -12.94
CA VAL A 248 -14.05 -25.53 -12.65
C VAL A 248 -15.57 -25.53 -12.83
N SER A 249 -16.31 -25.05 -11.84
CA SER A 249 -17.77 -25.04 -11.84
C SER A 249 -18.34 -24.10 -12.89
N ASN A 250 -19.55 -24.39 -13.39
CA ASN A 250 -20.23 -23.52 -14.35
C ASN A 250 -20.55 -22.14 -13.75
N MET A 251 -20.84 -22.08 -12.44
CA MET A 251 -21.03 -20.83 -11.71
C MET A 251 -19.74 -19.98 -11.72
N CYS A 252 -18.59 -20.60 -11.44
CA CYS A 252 -17.30 -19.93 -11.51
C CYS A 252 -16.98 -19.44 -12.92
N LYS A 253 -17.22 -20.25 -13.96
CA LYS A 253 -17.06 -19.82 -15.36
C LYS A 253 -17.94 -18.62 -15.70
N GLY A 254 -19.22 -18.65 -15.31
CA GLY A 254 -20.13 -17.53 -15.51
C GLY A 254 -19.65 -16.26 -14.81
N LEU A 255 -19.14 -16.39 -13.59
CA LEU A 255 -18.56 -15.28 -12.84
C LEU A 255 -17.32 -14.69 -13.53
N ILE A 256 -16.43 -15.54 -14.05
CA ILE A 256 -15.24 -15.11 -14.79
C ILE A 256 -15.63 -14.35 -16.06
N VAL A 257 -16.63 -14.82 -16.80
CA VAL A 257 -17.16 -14.13 -17.98
C VAL A 257 -17.71 -12.75 -17.59
N LEU A 258 -18.50 -12.66 -16.51
CA LEU A 258 -19.05 -11.40 -16.03
C LEU A 258 -17.94 -10.41 -15.62
N ILE A 259 -16.91 -10.89 -14.92
CA ILE A 259 -15.73 -10.08 -14.56
C ILE A 259 -14.99 -9.60 -15.83
N GLY A 260 -14.88 -10.46 -16.85
CA GLY A 260 -14.30 -10.11 -18.15
C GLY A 260 -15.07 -9.00 -18.86
N ILE A 261 -16.40 -9.14 -18.94
CA ILE A 261 -17.29 -8.11 -19.51
C ILE A 261 -17.16 -6.80 -18.75
N TYR A 262 -17.21 -6.84 -17.41
CA TYR A 262 -17.04 -5.67 -16.56
C TYR A 262 -15.70 -4.96 -16.84
N THR A 263 -14.62 -5.73 -16.97
CA THR A 263 -13.28 -5.20 -17.28
C THR A 263 -13.25 -4.50 -18.64
N ILE A 264 -13.85 -5.11 -19.65
CA ILE A 264 -13.94 -4.52 -21.00
C ILE A 264 -14.70 -3.18 -20.93
N VAL A 265 -15.84 -3.14 -20.25
CA VAL A 265 -16.63 -1.91 -20.07
C VAL A 265 -15.80 -0.81 -19.39
N ILE A 266 -15.13 -1.12 -18.28
CA ILE A 266 -14.28 -0.13 -17.57
C ILE A 266 -13.13 0.37 -18.47
N CYS A 267 -12.47 -0.51 -19.22
CA CYS A 267 -11.43 -0.12 -20.16
C CYS A 267 -11.95 0.77 -21.29
N ILE A 268 -13.15 0.49 -21.82
CA ILE A 268 -13.79 1.34 -22.83
C ILE A 268 -14.07 2.72 -22.25
N LEU A 269 -14.68 2.81 -21.07
CA LEU A 269 -14.99 4.09 -20.41
C LEU A 269 -13.74 4.94 -20.16
N GLY A 270 -12.63 4.32 -19.77
CA GLY A 270 -11.33 4.99 -19.64
C GLY A 270 -10.74 5.42 -20.98
N GLY A 271 -10.85 4.58 -22.01
CA GLY A 271 -10.38 4.86 -23.36
C GLY A 271 -11.12 6.01 -24.05
N VAL A 272 -12.44 6.10 -23.87
CA VAL A 272 -13.28 7.21 -24.38
C VAL A 272 -13.30 8.42 -23.45
N LYS A 273 -12.49 8.42 -22.39
CA LYS A 273 -12.32 9.52 -21.42
C LYS A 273 -13.59 9.91 -20.66
N VAL A 274 -14.55 9.00 -20.51
CA VAL A 274 -15.73 9.19 -19.64
C VAL A 274 -15.31 9.11 -18.17
N VAL A 275 -14.34 8.25 -17.85
CA VAL A 275 -13.70 8.18 -16.51
C VAL A 275 -12.20 8.39 -16.63
N LEU A 276 -11.57 8.88 -15.56
CA LEU A 276 -10.12 8.94 -15.49
C LEU A 276 -9.54 7.53 -15.43
N TRP A 277 -8.34 7.33 -15.97
CA TRP A 277 -7.65 6.04 -15.85
C TRP A 277 -7.39 5.67 -14.38
N LEU A 278 -7.12 6.64 -13.51
CA LEU A 278 -7.05 6.41 -12.05
C LEU A 278 -8.32 5.74 -11.51
N GLU A 279 -9.49 6.22 -11.92
CA GLU A 279 -10.79 5.66 -11.49
C GLU A 279 -11.02 4.26 -12.06
N ALA A 280 -10.65 4.04 -13.33
CA ALA A 280 -10.67 2.72 -13.93
C ALA A 280 -9.81 1.71 -13.14
N PHE A 281 -8.59 2.10 -12.75
CA PHE A 281 -7.70 1.24 -11.95
C PHE A 281 -8.28 0.94 -10.56
N TYR A 282 -8.92 1.91 -9.91
CA TYR A 282 -9.67 1.65 -8.67
C TYR A 282 -10.82 0.67 -8.91
N LEU A 283 -11.65 0.87 -9.93
CA LEU A 283 -12.78 -0.01 -10.23
C LEU A 283 -12.34 -1.46 -10.51
N LEU A 284 -11.19 -1.64 -11.18
CA LEU A 284 -10.59 -2.96 -11.38
C LEU A 284 -10.04 -3.57 -10.08
N SER A 285 -9.45 -2.77 -9.19
CA SER A 285 -8.94 -3.29 -7.91
C SER A 285 -10.05 -3.76 -6.96
N HIS A 286 -11.27 -3.18 -7.04
CA HIS A 286 -12.43 -3.67 -6.29
C HIS A 286 -12.81 -5.12 -6.66
N VAL A 287 -12.53 -5.55 -7.89
CA VAL A 287 -12.74 -6.96 -8.31
C VAL A 287 -11.91 -7.91 -7.45
N LYS A 288 -10.67 -7.53 -7.09
CA LYS A 288 -9.84 -8.33 -6.18
C LYS A 288 -10.51 -8.50 -4.81
N LEU A 289 -11.07 -7.43 -4.24
CA LEU A 289 -11.74 -7.51 -2.95
C LEU A 289 -12.96 -8.43 -3.02
N PHE A 290 -13.79 -8.27 -4.05
CA PHE A 290 -14.93 -9.14 -4.30
C PHE A 290 -14.52 -10.61 -4.46
N ILE A 291 -13.47 -10.89 -5.25
CA ILE A 291 -12.92 -12.24 -5.41
C ILE A 291 -12.47 -12.82 -4.06
N SER A 292 -11.79 -12.03 -3.23
CA SER A 292 -11.34 -12.48 -1.92
C SER A 292 -12.50 -12.90 -1.02
N PHE A 293 -13.66 -12.24 -1.14
CA PHE A 293 -14.88 -12.61 -0.41
C PHE A 293 -15.47 -13.95 -0.89
N VAL A 294 -15.52 -14.19 -2.20
CA VAL A 294 -16.23 -15.36 -2.75
C VAL A 294 -15.36 -16.62 -2.87
N LYS A 295 -14.04 -16.48 -3.09
CA LYS A 295 -13.17 -17.59 -3.51
C LYS A 295 -13.05 -18.73 -2.49
N TYR A 296 -13.16 -18.46 -1.19
CA TYR A 296 -12.98 -19.47 -0.14
C TYR A 296 -14.20 -20.39 -0.01
N THR A 297 -15.40 -19.90 -0.39
CA THR A 297 -16.66 -20.63 -0.25
C THR A 297 -16.67 -21.98 -0.99
N PRO A 298 -16.28 -22.08 -2.28
CA PRO A 298 -16.18 -23.36 -2.98
C PRO A 298 -15.30 -24.39 -2.26
N GLN A 299 -14.17 -23.98 -1.69
CA GLN A 299 -13.28 -24.88 -0.96
C GLN A 299 -13.92 -25.37 0.35
N ALA A 300 -14.55 -24.46 1.12
CA ALA A 300 -15.25 -24.80 2.35
C ALA A 300 -16.38 -25.82 2.11
N VAL A 301 -17.19 -25.60 1.07
CA VAL A 301 -18.27 -26.50 0.67
C VAL A 301 -17.72 -27.85 0.19
N MET A 302 -16.63 -27.85 -0.56
CA MET A 302 -16.00 -29.07 -1.05
C MET A 302 -15.45 -29.93 0.10
N ASN A 303 -14.78 -29.33 1.08
CA ASN A 303 -14.34 -30.03 2.29
C ASN A 303 -15.53 -30.62 3.04
N PHE A 304 -16.63 -29.86 3.17
CA PHE A 304 -17.85 -30.34 3.82
C PHE A 304 -18.51 -31.51 3.10
N ARG A 305 -18.55 -31.50 1.76
CA ARG A 305 -19.12 -32.59 0.94
C ARG A 305 -18.27 -33.84 0.98
N ARG A 306 -16.94 -33.70 0.93
CA ARG A 306 -15.99 -34.81 1.00
C ARG A 306 -15.77 -35.36 2.40
N LYS A 307 -16.20 -34.60 3.43
CA LYS A 307 -15.87 -34.85 4.84
C LYS A 307 -14.36 -35.03 5.06
N SER A 308 -13.56 -34.28 4.30
CA SER A 308 -12.10 -34.40 4.29
C SER A 308 -11.44 -33.11 3.82
N THR A 309 -10.31 -32.79 4.44
CA THR A 309 -9.39 -31.72 4.04
C THR A 309 -8.14 -32.26 3.35
N VAL A 310 -8.12 -33.53 2.95
CA VAL A 310 -6.99 -34.12 2.20
C VAL A 310 -6.83 -33.36 0.88
N GLY A 311 -5.62 -32.85 0.65
CA GLY A 311 -5.26 -31.98 -0.48
C GLY A 311 -5.46 -30.47 -0.29
N TRP A 312 -5.93 -30.04 0.88
CA TRP A 312 -5.98 -28.64 1.27
C TRP A 312 -4.91 -28.36 2.33
N SER A 313 -3.96 -27.48 2.02
CA SER A 313 -2.80 -27.22 2.87
C SER A 313 -3.17 -26.41 4.10
N ILE A 314 -3.13 -27.04 5.27
CA ILE A 314 -3.36 -26.34 6.55
C ILE A 314 -2.25 -25.32 6.85
N GLY A 315 -1.04 -25.54 6.35
CA GLY A 315 0.07 -24.59 6.49
C GLY A 315 -0.20 -23.25 5.80
N ASN A 316 -0.87 -23.28 4.64
CA ASN A 316 -1.35 -22.06 3.97
C ASN A 316 -2.34 -21.32 4.88
N ILE A 317 -3.33 -22.04 5.42
CA ILE A 317 -4.37 -21.47 6.30
C ILE A 317 -3.80 -20.83 7.58
N ILE A 318 -2.85 -21.49 8.25
CA ILE A 318 -2.26 -20.96 9.47
C ILE A 318 -1.48 -19.67 9.19
N LEU A 319 -0.77 -19.61 8.05
CA LEU A 319 -0.03 -18.42 7.64
C LEU A 319 -0.96 -17.29 7.18
N ASP A 320 -2.05 -17.60 6.47
CA ASP A 320 -3.08 -16.62 6.09
C ASP A 320 -3.75 -16.02 7.34
N PHE A 321 -4.14 -16.88 8.28
CA PHE A 321 -4.70 -16.48 9.59
C PHE A 321 -3.75 -15.58 10.36
N SER A 322 -2.46 -15.98 10.47
CA SER A 322 -1.45 -15.19 11.17
C SER A 322 -1.26 -13.83 10.52
N GLY A 323 -1.25 -13.77 9.18
CA GLY A 323 -1.22 -12.52 8.42
C GLY A 323 -2.44 -11.64 8.71
N GLY A 324 -3.64 -12.21 8.71
CA GLY A 324 -4.87 -11.50 9.08
C GLY A 324 -4.81 -10.91 10.48
N VAL A 325 -4.38 -11.69 11.48
CA VAL A 325 -4.28 -11.25 12.88
C VAL A 325 -3.26 -10.12 13.04
N PHE A 326 -2.04 -10.28 12.54
CA PHE A 326 -1.02 -9.23 12.64
C PHE A 326 -1.38 -7.97 11.84
N SER A 327 -2.10 -8.11 10.72
CA SER A 327 -2.61 -6.97 9.95
C SER A 327 -3.63 -6.16 10.74
N ILE A 328 -4.60 -6.80 11.38
CA ILE A 328 -5.59 -6.11 12.23
C ILE A 328 -4.89 -5.53 13.48
N ALA A 329 -3.98 -6.27 14.10
CA ALA A 329 -3.23 -5.81 15.27
C ALA A 329 -2.45 -4.53 14.94
N GLN A 330 -1.77 -4.49 13.79
CA GLN A 330 -1.08 -3.28 13.32
C GLN A 330 -2.05 -2.10 13.19
N MET A 331 -3.22 -2.30 12.58
CA MET A 331 -4.21 -1.23 12.40
C MET A 331 -4.74 -0.68 13.73
N LEU A 332 -4.98 -1.55 14.72
CA LEU A 332 -5.39 -1.16 16.07
C LEU A 332 -4.28 -0.39 16.80
N LEU A 333 -3.03 -0.83 16.66
CA LEU A 333 -1.87 -0.14 17.23
C LEU A 333 -1.66 1.25 16.62
N ILE A 334 -1.87 1.39 15.30
CA ILE A 334 -1.86 2.70 14.61
C ILE A 334 -2.93 3.61 15.20
N ALA A 335 -4.18 3.14 15.27
CA ALA A 335 -5.29 3.93 15.79
C ALA A 335 -5.09 4.34 17.26
N TYR A 336 -4.51 3.47 18.08
CA TYR A 336 -4.16 3.78 19.46
C TYR A 336 -3.11 4.89 19.56
N ASN A 337 -2.08 4.84 18.72
CA ASN A 337 -0.96 5.80 18.75
C ASN A 337 -1.35 7.17 18.17
N GLU A 338 -2.22 7.18 17.15
CA GLU A 338 -2.74 8.39 16.50
C GLU A 338 -3.97 8.99 17.20
N ARG A 339 -4.53 8.33 18.23
CA ARG A 339 -5.84 8.67 18.84
C ARG A 339 -6.96 8.85 17.80
N SER A 340 -6.84 8.19 16.66
CA SER A 340 -7.74 8.35 15.53
C SER A 340 -8.00 7.01 14.88
N ILE A 341 -9.27 6.69 14.66
CA ILE A 341 -9.67 5.56 13.82
C ILE A 341 -9.63 5.91 12.33
N GLY A 342 -9.20 7.12 11.97
CA GLY A 342 -9.11 7.60 10.59
C GLY A 342 -8.28 6.69 9.70
N GLY A 343 -7.17 6.13 10.21
CA GLY A 343 -6.37 5.13 9.48
C GLY A 343 -7.12 3.81 9.22
N ILE A 344 -7.99 3.40 10.14
CA ILE A 344 -8.84 2.20 10.00
C ILE A 344 -9.95 2.44 8.98
N ILE A 345 -10.68 3.56 9.13
CA ILE A 345 -11.77 3.95 8.22
C ILE A 345 -11.22 4.23 6.81
N GLY A 346 -10.02 4.80 6.71
CA GLY A 346 -9.35 5.12 5.44
C GLY A 346 -8.79 3.90 4.71
N SER A 347 -8.71 2.73 5.35
CA SER A 347 -8.22 1.48 4.76
C SER A 347 -9.24 0.33 4.88
N PRO A 348 -10.49 0.50 4.42
CA PRO A 348 -11.56 -0.48 4.65
C PRO A 348 -11.29 -1.82 3.95
N VAL A 349 -10.54 -1.79 2.85
CA VAL A 349 -10.10 -2.98 2.10
C VAL A 349 -9.17 -3.86 2.96
N LYS A 350 -8.18 -3.26 3.63
CA LYS A 350 -7.22 -4.00 4.47
C LYS A 350 -7.91 -4.64 5.68
N LEU A 351 -8.79 -3.88 6.33
CA LEU A 351 -9.62 -4.39 7.42
C LEU A 351 -10.51 -5.55 6.93
N GLY A 352 -11.22 -5.36 5.83
CA GLY A 352 -12.10 -6.36 5.24
C GLY A 352 -11.37 -7.64 4.86
N LEU A 353 -10.20 -7.54 4.23
CA LEU A 353 -9.35 -8.69 3.91
C LEU A 353 -8.91 -9.45 5.16
N GLY A 354 -8.49 -8.74 6.22
CA GLY A 354 -8.10 -9.36 7.49
C GLY A 354 -9.24 -10.12 8.15
N ILE A 355 -10.43 -9.51 8.25
CA ILE A 355 -11.61 -10.14 8.86
C ILE A 355 -12.05 -11.37 8.05
N LEU A 356 -12.11 -11.25 6.72
CA LEU A 356 -12.55 -12.35 5.86
C LEU A 356 -11.58 -13.53 5.88
N SER A 357 -10.26 -13.27 5.85
CA SER A 357 -9.24 -14.32 6.01
C SER A 357 -9.43 -15.02 7.34
N ILE A 358 -9.41 -14.30 8.47
CA ILE A 358 -9.57 -14.88 9.81
C ILE A 358 -10.83 -15.75 9.91
N GLY A 359 -11.97 -15.27 9.40
CA GLY A 359 -13.23 -16.01 9.45
C GLY A 359 -13.21 -17.32 8.67
N PHE A 360 -12.74 -17.31 7.42
CA PHE A 360 -12.61 -18.53 6.62
C PHE A 360 -11.51 -19.46 7.15
N ASP A 361 -10.42 -18.90 7.66
CA ASP A 361 -9.30 -19.69 8.19
C ASP A 361 -9.70 -20.43 9.46
N ILE A 362 -10.45 -19.79 10.37
CA ILE A 362 -11.06 -20.48 11.52
C ILE A 362 -11.95 -21.62 11.05
N LEU A 363 -12.80 -21.38 10.04
CA LEU A 363 -13.64 -22.44 9.48
C LEU A 363 -12.80 -23.61 8.95
N PHE A 364 -11.73 -23.35 8.21
CA PHE A 364 -10.85 -24.40 7.69
C PHE A 364 -10.09 -25.13 8.79
N MET A 365 -9.64 -24.43 9.84
CA MET A 365 -9.00 -25.04 11.01
C MET A 365 -9.98 -25.95 11.76
N ILE A 366 -11.24 -25.53 11.94
CA ILE A 366 -12.30 -26.37 12.51
C ILE A 366 -12.57 -27.59 11.64
N GLN A 367 -12.68 -27.42 10.31
CA GLN A 367 -12.86 -28.55 9.39
C GLN A 367 -11.70 -29.55 9.50
N HIS A 368 -10.46 -29.06 9.60
CA HIS A 368 -9.26 -29.89 9.61
C HIS A 368 -9.06 -30.62 10.95
N TRP A 369 -9.07 -29.91 12.08
CA TRP A 369 -8.72 -30.48 13.39
C TRP A 369 -9.91 -31.03 14.19
N CYS A 370 -11.11 -30.47 14.01
CA CYS A 370 -12.28 -30.87 14.78
C CYS A 370 -13.16 -31.86 14.00
N LEU A 371 -13.58 -31.49 12.79
CA LEU A 371 -14.60 -32.25 12.05
C LEU A 371 -14.04 -33.44 11.27
N TYR A 372 -12.90 -33.27 10.60
CA TYR A 372 -12.38 -34.26 9.63
C TYR A 372 -11.01 -34.84 10.01
N ARG A 373 -10.69 -34.83 11.31
CA ARG A 373 -9.40 -35.24 11.89
C ARG A 373 -8.93 -36.64 11.45
N SER A 374 -9.86 -37.59 11.33
CA SER A 374 -9.50 -38.96 10.92
C SER A 374 -8.93 -38.99 9.51
N SER A 375 -9.53 -38.24 8.58
CA SER A 375 -9.05 -38.16 7.20
C SER A 375 -7.83 -37.25 7.05
N SER A 376 -7.67 -36.25 7.93
CA SER A 376 -6.53 -35.33 7.85
C SER A 376 -5.21 -36.00 8.21
N ASN A 377 -5.23 -37.03 9.05
CA ASN A 377 -4.04 -37.81 9.40
C ASN A 377 -3.42 -38.54 8.18
N ASP A 378 -4.22 -38.82 7.15
CA ASP A 378 -3.74 -39.44 5.90
C ASP A 378 -2.96 -38.45 5.00
N ASN A 379 -2.91 -37.15 5.34
CA ASN A 379 -2.01 -36.19 4.69
C ASN A 379 -0.54 -36.33 5.15
N LYS A 380 -0.24 -37.21 6.13
CA LYS A 380 1.15 -37.52 6.54
C LYS A 380 1.79 -38.51 5.56
N PHE A 381 2.02 -38.07 4.33
CA PHE A 381 2.97 -38.72 3.41
C PHE A 381 3.96 -37.68 2.92
#